data_AF-A0A7V9U5G3-F1
#
_entry.id   AF-A0A7V9U5G3-F1
#
_cell.length_a   1.000
_cell.length_b   1.000
_cell.length_c   1.000
_cell.angle_alpha   90.00
_cell.angle_beta   90.00
_cell.angle_gamma   90.00
#
_symmetry.space_group_name_H-M   'P 1'
#
loop_
_entity.id
_entity.type
_entity.pdbx_description
1 polymer ?
#
loop_
_entity_poly.entity_id
_entity_poly.type
_entity_poly.pdbx_seq_one_letter_code
_entity_poly.pdbx_strand_id
1 'polypeptide(L)'
;GLIEGSTTLFTNQLLATGLTWVFAAVGAFVLLKLVDVVIGLRCTESDEYDGLDITQHGESGYNLEDAYSATFGGGGGATLAEESRTAPSAATATA
;
A
#
# COMPACT_ATOMS: atom_id res chain seq x y z
N GLY A 1 -32.11 9.76 32.49
CA GLY A 1 -31.04 8.74 32.30
C GLY A 1 -31.07 7.77 33.47
N LEU A 2 -30.27 6.69 33.43
CA LEU A 2 -30.35 5.62 34.45
C LEU A 2 -30.15 6.13 35.89
N ILE A 3 -29.41 7.24 36.05
CA ILE A 3 -29.16 7.93 37.33
C ILE A 3 -30.36 8.81 37.74
N GLU A 4 -31.13 9.33 36.79
CA GLU A 4 -32.37 10.10 37.04
C GLU A 4 -33.64 9.22 37.18
N GLY A 5 -33.50 7.88 37.28
CA GLY A 5 -34.61 6.96 37.56
C GLY A 5 -35.45 6.52 36.36
N SER A 6 -35.12 6.93 35.13
CA SER A 6 -35.84 6.53 33.92
C SER A 6 -35.09 5.43 33.15
N THR A 7 -35.45 4.17 33.38
CA THR A 7 -34.82 2.99 32.73
C THR A 7 -35.09 2.94 31.22
N THR A 8 -36.21 3.49 30.76
CA THR A 8 -36.65 3.48 29.35
C THR A 8 -35.63 4.11 28.40
N LEU A 9 -34.97 5.21 28.81
CA LEU A 9 -33.96 5.88 27.99
C LEU A 9 -32.70 5.01 27.82
N PHE A 10 -32.27 4.33 28.88
CA PHE A 10 -31.09 3.45 28.82
C PHE A 10 -31.34 2.24 27.92
N THR A 11 -32.49 1.58 28.06
CA THR A 11 -32.88 0.44 27.22
C THR A 11 -33.00 0.83 25.74
N ASN A 12 -33.59 1.99 25.44
CA ASN A 12 -33.70 2.46 24.05
C ASN A 12 -32.34 2.72 23.40
N GLN A 13 -31.36 3.25 24.15
CA GLN A 13 -30.02 3.48 23.60
C GLN A 13 -29.26 2.18 23.34
N LEU A 14 -29.42 1.17 24.21
CA LEU A 14 -28.86 -0.16 23.96
C LEU A 14 -29.49 -0.82 22.73
N LEU A 15 -30.81 -0.69 22.57
CA LEU A 15 -31.50 -1.23 21.40
C LEU A 15 -31.08 -0.51 20.12
N ALA A 16 -30.98 0.82 20.15
CA ALA A 16 -30.50 1.61 19.03
C ALA A 16 -29.07 1.22 18.64
N THR A 17 -28.17 1.07 19.62
CA THR A 17 -26.77 0.66 19.38
C THR A 17 -26.68 -0.76 18.83
N GLY A 18 -27.49 -1.68 19.38
CA GLY A 18 -27.55 -3.06 18.86
C GLY A 18 -28.05 -3.11 17.42
N LEU A 19 -29.07 -2.31 17.09
CA LEU A 19 -29.63 -2.24 15.73
C LEU A 19 -28.61 -1.67 14.74
N THR A 20 -27.88 -0.61 15.10
CA THR A 20 -26.87 -0.03 14.23
C THR A 20 -25.71 -0.99 13.98
N TRP A 21 -25.26 -1.73 14.99
CA TRP A 21 -24.25 -2.78 14.84
C TRP A 21 -24.70 -3.88 13.90
N VAL A 22 -25.92 -4.41 14.09
CA VAL A 22 -26.46 -5.45 13.22
C VAL A 22 -26.59 -4.95 11.79
N PHE A 23 -27.12 -3.74 11.60
CA PHE A 23 -27.25 -3.13 10.28
C PHE A 23 -25.89 -2.94 9.60
N ALA A 24 -24.90 -2.37 10.30
CA ALA A 24 -23.57 -2.16 9.77
C ALA A 24 -22.87 -3.49 9.43
N ALA A 25 -22.94 -4.48 10.32
CA ALA A 25 -22.31 -5.78 10.11
C ALA A 25 -22.94 -6.55 8.93
N VAL A 26 -24.27 -6.62 8.88
CA VAL A 26 -24.98 -7.33 7.80
C VAL A 26 -24.81 -6.58 6.47
N GLY A 27 -24.96 -5.26 6.48
CA GLY A 27 -24.78 -4.43 5.29
C GLY A 27 -23.36 -4.55 4.73
N ALA A 28 -22.34 -4.45 5.58
CA ALA A 28 -20.95 -4.65 5.18
C ALA A 28 -20.72 -6.07 4.66
N PHE A 29 -21.23 -7.10 5.34
CA PHE A 29 -21.06 -8.49 4.89
C PHE A 29 -21.65 -8.74 3.51
N VAL A 30 -22.86 -8.24 3.25
CA VAL A 30 -23.52 -8.36 1.94
C VAL A 30 -22.73 -7.63 0.86
N LEU A 31 -22.28 -6.40 1.12
CA LEU A 31 -21.50 -5.63 0.17
C LEU A 31 -20.14 -6.29 -0.12
N LEU A 32 -19.44 -6.75 0.91
CA LEU A 32 -18.16 -7.47 0.75
C LEU A 32 -18.37 -8.73 -0.08
N LYS A 33 -19.41 -9.52 0.21
CA LYS A 33 -19.71 -10.73 -0.58
C LYS A 33 -20.06 -10.44 -2.03
N LEU A 34 -20.79 -9.36 -2.29
CA LEU A 34 -21.12 -8.96 -3.64
C LEU A 34 -19.88 -8.52 -4.41
N VAL A 35 -19.02 -7.69 -3.81
CA VAL A 35 -17.77 -7.25 -4.44
C VAL A 35 -16.80 -8.43 -4.66
N ASP A 36 -16.73 -9.36 -3.71
CA ASP A 36 -15.90 -10.57 -3.80
C ASP A 36 -16.28 -11.44 -5.00
N VAL A 37 -17.57 -11.54 -5.31
CA VAL A 37 -18.05 -12.31 -6.48
C VAL A 37 -17.85 -11.56 -7.79
N VAL A 38 -17.96 -10.22 -7.82
CA VAL A 38 -17.91 -9.43 -9.06
C VAL A 38 -16.47 -9.13 -9.49
N ILE A 39 -15.60 -8.75 -8.56
CA ILE A 39 -14.24 -8.24 -8.86
C ILE A 39 -13.17 -9.08 -8.14
N GLY A 40 -13.48 -9.61 -6.96
CA GLY A 40 -12.51 -10.22 -6.06
C GLY A 40 -11.86 -9.17 -5.17
N LEU A 41 -12.03 -9.31 -3.85
CA LEU A 41 -11.52 -8.35 -2.86
C LEU A 41 -10.06 -8.61 -2.47
N ARG A 42 -9.59 -9.84 -2.65
CA ARG A 42 -8.24 -10.27 -2.28
C ARG A 42 -7.31 -10.18 -3.49
N CYS A 43 -6.11 -9.67 -3.24
CA CYS A 43 -4.97 -9.72 -4.13
C CYS A 43 -4.68 -11.16 -4.60
N THR A 44 -4.09 -11.33 -5.78
CA THR A 44 -3.64 -12.66 -6.21
C THR A 44 -2.44 -13.09 -5.36
N GLU A 45 -2.22 -14.41 -5.19
CA GLU A 45 -1.12 -14.90 -4.35
C GLU A 45 0.27 -14.47 -4.87
N SER A 46 0.43 -14.30 -6.19
CA SER A 46 1.68 -13.77 -6.75
C SER A 46 1.90 -12.32 -6.38
N ASP A 47 0.86 -11.50 -6.43
CA ASP A 47 0.95 -10.07 -6.13
C ASP A 47 1.13 -9.81 -4.62
N GLU A 48 0.61 -10.71 -3.78
CA GLU A 48 0.85 -10.71 -2.32
C GLU A 48 2.32 -11.08 -2.01
N TYR A 49 2.94 -11.95 -2.80
CA TYR A 49 4.34 -12.36 -2.64
C TYR A 49 5.33 -11.27 -3.08
N ASP A 50 5.06 -10.64 -4.22
CA ASP A 50 5.91 -9.59 -4.80
C ASP A 50 5.76 -8.24 -4.06
N GLY A 51 4.69 -8.09 -3.26
CA GLY A 51 4.41 -6.93 -2.42
C GLY A 51 3.48 -5.92 -3.10
N LEU A 52 2.40 -5.55 -2.41
CA LEU A 52 1.35 -4.68 -2.97
C LEU A 52 1.85 -3.28 -3.33
N ASP A 53 2.84 -2.76 -2.61
CA ASP A 53 3.44 -1.46 -2.93
C ASP A 53 4.10 -1.50 -4.32
N ILE A 54 4.77 -2.62 -4.66
CA ILE A 54 5.42 -2.81 -5.95
C ILE A 54 4.39 -3.16 -7.03
N THR A 55 3.46 -4.08 -6.76
CA THR A 55 2.54 -4.62 -7.77
C THR A 55 1.35 -3.70 -8.07
N GLN A 56 0.83 -2.98 -7.09
CA GLN A 56 -0.34 -2.09 -7.24
C GLN A 56 0.03 -0.60 -7.32
N HIS A 57 1.15 -0.20 -6.73
CA HIS A 57 1.57 1.21 -6.71
C HIS A 57 2.86 1.48 -7.49
N GLY A 58 3.63 0.46 -7.88
CA GLY A 58 4.88 0.64 -8.64
C GLY A 58 6.01 1.29 -7.83
N GLU A 59 5.87 1.31 -6.51
CA GLU A 59 6.73 2.04 -5.58
C GLU A 59 7.26 1.07 -4.51
N SER A 60 8.50 1.27 -4.05
CA SER A 60 8.98 0.59 -2.84
C SER A 60 8.60 1.46 -1.63
N GLY A 61 7.76 0.95 -0.73
CA GLY A 61 7.33 1.67 0.49
C GLY A 61 8.48 2.11 1.39
N TYR A 62 9.68 1.52 1.21
CA TYR A 62 10.92 2.03 1.77
C TYR A 62 11.97 2.12 0.67
N ASN A 63 12.38 3.34 0.34
CA ASN A 63 13.60 3.56 -0.43
C ASN A 63 14.82 3.43 0.49
N LEU A 64 15.08 2.21 0.97
CA LEU A 64 16.29 1.91 1.73
C LEU A 64 17.54 2.19 0.87
N GLU A 65 17.43 2.08 -0.46
CA GLU A 65 18.45 2.48 -1.44
C GLU A 65 18.68 4.01 -1.45
N ASP A 66 17.62 4.82 -1.41
CA ASP A 66 17.71 6.30 -1.33
C ASP A 66 18.24 6.76 0.03
N ALA A 67 17.85 6.08 1.11
CA ALA A 67 18.33 6.36 2.45
C ALA A 67 19.80 5.92 2.64
N TYR A 68 20.18 4.78 2.06
CA TYR A 68 21.56 4.29 2.03
C TYR A 68 22.45 5.19 1.17
N SER A 69 21.99 5.63 0.01
CA SER A 69 22.70 6.59 -0.85
C SER A 69 22.75 8.01 -0.25
N ALA A 70 21.74 8.45 0.50
CA ALA A 70 21.77 9.73 1.21
C ALA A 70 22.71 9.71 2.43
N THR A 71 22.81 8.58 3.14
CA THR A 71 23.58 8.45 4.39
C THR A 71 25.03 8.02 4.16
N PHE A 72 25.30 7.19 3.15
CA PHE A 72 26.64 6.67 2.83
C PHE A 72 27.14 7.07 1.42
N GLY A 73 26.33 7.77 0.62
CA GLY A 73 26.61 8.04 -0.80
C GLY A 73 26.55 9.51 -1.24
N GLY A 74 26.61 10.47 -0.30
CA GLY A 74 26.70 11.91 -0.58
C GLY A 74 28.04 12.36 -1.17
N GLY A 75 28.54 11.70 -2.24
CA GLY A 75 29.81 12.06 -2.87
C GLY A 75 30.25 11.32 -4.14
N GLY A 76 29.39 10.64 -4.92
CA GLY A 76 29.94 9.87 -6.07
C GLY A 76 29.02 9.40 -7.21
N GLY A 77 27.82 9.97 -7.39
CA GLY A 77 26.84 9.46 -8.35
C GLY A 77 26.80 10.09 -9.74
N ALA A 78 27.67 11.06 -10.06
CA ALA A 78 27.69 11.69 -11.39
C ALA A 78 28.77 11.10 -12.33
N THR A 79 29.59 10.15 -11.88
CA THR A 79 30.82 9.77 -12.60
C THR A 79 30.76 8.45 -13.37
N LEU A 80 29.71 7.64 -13.23
CA LEU A 80 29.65 6.31 -13.88
C LEU A 80 28.91 6.27 -15.22
N ALA A 81 28.22 7.35 -15.61
CA ALA A 81 27.56 7.44 -16.91
C ALA A 81 28.45 8.02 -18.03
N GLU A 82 29.58 8.65 -17.69
CA GLU A 82 30.45 9.32 -18.68
C GLU A 82 31.63 8.44 -19.15
N GLU A 83 32.04 7.44 -18.37
CA GLU A 83 33.18 6.57 -18.75
C GLU A 83 32.83 5.48 -19.78
N SER A 84 31.54 5.24 -20.04
CA SER A 84 31.08 4.25 -21.03
C SER A 84 30.95 4.78 -22.46
N ARG A 85 31.12 6.09 -22.72
CA ARG A 85 30.91 6.68 -24.07
C ARG A 85 32.16 7.20 -24.78
N THR A 86 33.35 7.01 -24.23
CA THR A 86 34.59 7.41 -24.92
C THR A 86 35.68 6.36 -24.80
N ALA A 87 35.41 5.14 -25.28
CA ALA A 87 36.48 4.22 -25.66
C ALA A 87 36.98 4.61 -27.07
N PRO A 88 38.29 4.86 -27.28
CA PRO A 88 38.83 5.25 -28.57
C PRO A 88 38.92 4.04 -29.50
N SER A 89 38.01 3.91 -30.47
CA SER A 89 38.04 2.85 -31.50
C SER A 89 38.67 3.31 -32.83
N ALA A 90 39.76 4.09 -32.79
CA ALA A 90 40.45 4.53 -34.00
C ALA A 90 41.98 4.34 -33.93
N ALA A 91 42.41 3.12 -33.61
CA ALA A 91 43.74 2.63 -33.95
C ALA A 91 43.62 1.69 -35.16
N THR A 92 43.48 2.25 -36.37
CA THR A 92 43.75 1.58 -37.66
C THR A 92 44.02 2.66 -38.71
N ALA A 93 45.28 3.09 -38.80
CA ALA A 93 45.83 3.76 -39.97
C ALA A 93 47.36 3.59 -39.95
N THR A 94 47.80 2.45 -40.45
CA THR A 94 49.19 2.18 -40.83
C THR A 94 49.15 1.69 -42.26
N ALA A 95 49.40 2.61 -43.20
CA ALA A 95 49.91 2.41 -44.57
C ALA A 95 49.79 3.73 -45.33
#